data_AF-A0A9X4QT44-F1
#
_entry.id   AF-A0A9X4QT44-F1
#
_cell.length_a   1.000
_cell.length_b   1.000
_cell.length_c   1.000
_cell.angle_alpha   90.00
_cell.angle_beta   90.00
_cell.angle_gamma   90.00
#
_symmetry.space_group_name_H-M   'P 1'
#
loop_
_entity.id
_entity.type
_entity.pdbx_description
1 polymer ?
#
loop_
_entity_poly.entity_id
_entity_poly.type
_entity_poly.pdbx_seq_one_letter_code
_entity_poly.pdbx_strand_id
1 'polypeptide(L)'
;MLLWLIRFSVLGQSWSAIHALRYFLVCLVVSAVIALSGWLGARWLAVSLLAGHLLGLLFMAIASRGATGWEDLASLLIYLELLAIGFGLGVVIDLARLIVSKARRRGD
;
A
#
# COMPACT_ATOMS: atom_id res chain seq x y z
N MET A 1 11.36 2.30 -2.09
CA MET A 1 12.68 1.87 -1.61
C MET A 1 12.63 0.53 -0.88
N LEU A 2 11.68 0.30 0.04
CA LEU A 2 11.54 -0.98 0.75
C LEU A 2 11.35 -2.20 -0.19
N LEU A 3 10.58 -2.03 -1.27
CA LEU A 3 10.40 -3.03 -2.33
C LEU A 3 11.71 -3.53 -2.95
N TRP A 4 12.67 -2.63 -3.19
CA TRP A 4 13.95 -2.98 -3.79
C TRP A 4 14.82 -3.79 -2.83
N LEU A 5 14.85 -3.41 -1.55
CA LEU A 5 15.56 -4.14 -0.50
C LEU A 5 15.04 -5.58 -0.37
N ILE A 6 13.72 -5.75 -0.34
CA ILE A 6 13.10 -7.08 -0.29
C ILE A 6 13.50 -7.91 -1.51
N ARG A 7 13.39 -7.35 -2.71
CA ARG A 7 13.54 -8.12 -3.95
C ARG A 7 14.98 -8.43 -4.34
N PHE A 8 15.87 -7.44 -4.27
CA PHE A 8 17.25 -7.58 -4.73
C PHE A 8 18.19 -8.09 -3.62
N SER A 9 17.88 -7.83 -2.34
CA SER A 9 18.73 -8.29 -1.23
C SER A 9 18.23 -9.58 -0.60
N VAL A 10 16.92 -9.70 -0.32
CA VAL A 10 16.38 -10.84 0.45
C VAL A 10 16.01 -12.03 -0.45
N LEU A 11 15.51 -11.78 -1.67
CA LEU A 11 15.05 -12.82 -2.58
C LEU A 11 16.12 -13.27 -3.61
N GLY A 12 17.31 -12.66 -3.60
CA GLY A 12 18.44 -13.07 -4.45
C GLY A 12 18.18 -12.96 -5.96
N GLN A 13 17.15 -12.21 -6.36
CA GLN A 13 16.75 -12.07 -7.75
C GLN A 13 17.82 -11.29 -8.53
N SER A 14 18.16 -11.74 -9.74
CA SER A 14 19.16 -11.07 -10.58
C SER A 14 18.79 -9.61 -10.81
N TRP A 15 19.74 -8.72 -10.55
CA TRP A 15 19.50 -7.29 -10.67
C TRP A 15 19.22 -6.95 -12.14
N SER A 16 18.00 -6.49 -12.40
CA SER A 16 17.52 -6.10 -13.72
C SER A 16 16.89 -4.72 -13.63
N ALA A 17 17.42 -3.77 -14.41
CA ALA A 17 16.98 -2.38 -14.42
C ALA A 17 15.48 -2.23 -14.69
N ILE A 18 14.90 -3.12 -15.51
CA ILE A 18 13.47 -3.14 -15.83
C ILE A 18 12.60 -3.53 -14.62
N HIS A 19 13.04 -4.49 -13.81
CA HIS A 19 12.33 -4.88 -12.59
C HIS A 19 12.42 -3.76 -11.55
N ALA A 20 13.62 -3.17 -11.39
CA ALA A 20 13.83 -2.04 -10.49
C ALA A 20 12.91 -0.85 -10.83
N LEU A 21 12.84 -0.47 -12.12
CA LEU A 21 11.98 0.62 -12.59
C LEU A 21 10.49 0.35 -12.30
N ARG A 22 9.99 -0.86 -12.57
CA ARG A 22 8.60 -1.24 -12.29
C ARG A 22 8.25 -1.07 -10.81
N TYR A 23 9.09 -1.58 -9.91
CA TYR A 23 8.87 -1.42 -8.47
C TYR A 23 9.02 0.03 -8.00
N PHE A 24 9.89 0.81 -8.64
CA PHE A 24 10.04 2.22 -8.35
C PHE A 24 8.76 3.00 -8.70
N LEU A 25 8.18 2.75 -9.88
CA LEU A 25 6.93 3.39 -10.31
C LEU A 25 5.77 3.07 -9.34
N VAL A 26 5.64 1.81 -8.89
CA VAL A 26 4.64 1.44 -7.88
C VAL A 26 4.88 2.19 -6.56
N CYS A 27 6.12 2.21 -6.06
CA CYS A 27 6.47 2.97 -4.87
C CYS A 27 6.15 4.46 -5.03
N LEU A 28 6.46 5.05 -6.18
CA LEU A 28 6.23 6.46 -6.46
C LEU A 28 4.75 6.79 -6.44
N VAL A 29 3.93 6.00 -7.16
CA VAL A 29 2.47 6.20 -7.20
C VAL A 29 1.87 6.07 -5.81
N VAL A 30 2.18 5.00 -5.07
CA VAL A 30 1.63 4.80 -3.72
C VAL A 30 2.09 5.91 -2.77
N SER A 31 3.35 6.32 -2.84
CA SER A 31 3.87 7.41 -2.02
C SER A 31 3.20 8.75 -2.34
N ALA A 32 2.95 9.03 -3.61
CA ALA A 32 2.22 10.21 -4.05
C ALA A 32 0.78 10.20 -3.52
N VAL A 33 0.07 9.07 -3.61
CA VAL A 33 -1.29 8.94 -3.08
C VAL A 33 -1.31 9.16 -1.56
N ILE A 34 -0.43 8.50 -0.81
CA ILE A 34 -0.34 8.68 0.65
C ILE A 34 -0.07 10.15 1.02
N ALA A 35 0.89 10.79 0.34
CA ALA A 35 1.25 12.18 0.59
C ALA A 35 0.09 13.15 0.26
N LEU A 36 -0.57 12.96 -0.88
CA LEU A 36 -1.73 13.77 -1.30
C LEU A 36 -2.90 13.58 -0.34
N SER A 37 -3.21 12.34 0.07
CA SER A 37 -4.27 12.08 1.06
C SER A 37 -3.98 12.76 2.40
N GLY A 38 -2.72 12.69 2.86
CA GLY A 38 -2.30 13.38 4.08
C GLY A 38 -2.42 14.91 3.97
N TRP A 39 -2.05 15.48 2.81
CA TRP A 39 -2.14 16.92 2.55
C TRP A 39 -3.59 17.42 2.50
N LEU A 40 -4.51 16.64 1.92
CA LEU A 40 -5.95 16.94 1.85
C LEU A 40 -6.68 16.77 3.21
N GLY A 41 -5.96 16.46 4.29
CA GLY A 41 -6.53 16.31 5.63
C GLY A 41 -7.13 14.93 5.92
N ALA A 42 -7.09 14.00 4.96
CA ALA A 42 -7.52 12.61 5.11
C ALA A 42 -6.43 11.78 5.83
N ARG A 43 -6.20 12.13 7.10
CA ARG A 43 -5.11 11.57 7.92
C ARG A 43 -5.28 10.07 8.13
N TRP A 44 -6.50 9.57 8.32
CA TRP A 44 -6.75 8.14 8.55
C TRP A 44 -6.66 7.35 7.26
N LEU A 45 -7.03 7.95 6.13
CA LEU A 45 -6.75 7.39 4.82
C LEU A 45 -5.24 7.23 4.60
N ALA A 46 -4.45 8.27 4.87
CA ALA A 46 -3.00 8.20 4.71
C ALA A 46 -2.36 7.12 5.59
N VAL A 47 -2.76 7.02 6.87
CA VAL A 47 -2.23 6.01 7.81
C VAL A 47 -2.65 4.60 7.42
N SER A 48 -3.94 4.38 7.11
CA SER A 48 -4.43 3.04 6.73
C SER A 48 -3.84 2.57 5.41
N LEU A 49 -3.64 3.49 4.45
CA LEU A 49 -3.00 3.19 3.17
C LEU A 49 -1.52 2.86 3.34
N LEU A 50 -0.81 3.58 4.22
CA LEU A 50 0.57 3.24 4.57
C LEU A 50 0.67 1.87 5.25
N ALA A 51 -0.24 1.56 6.17
CA ALA A 51 -0.28 0.26 6.84
C ALA A 51 -0.56 -0.88 5.83
N GLY A 52 -1.55 -0.71 4.95
CA GLY A 52 -1.85 -1.67 3.88
C GLY A 52 -0.68 -1.85 2.91
N HIS A 53 0.03 -0.76 2.56
CA HIS A 53 1.24 -0.84 1.75
C HIS A 53 2.34 -1.65 2.45
N LEU A 54 2.67 -1.35 3.71
CA LEU A 54 3.72 -2.05 4.44
C LEU A 54 3.39 -3.53 4.67
N LEU A 55 2.16 -3.83 5.08
CA LEU A 55 1.69 -5.21 5.25
C LEU A 55 1.67 -5.96 3.91
N GLY A 56 1.14 -5.34 2.85
CA GLY A 56 1.15 -5.91 1.51
C GLY A 56 2.56 -6.29 1.05
N LEU A 57 3.53 -5.41 1.27
CA LEU A 57 4.92 -5.67 0.92
C LEU A 57 5.53 -6.81 1.72
N LEU A 58 5.23 -6.88 3.02
CA LEU A 58 5.68 -7.96 3.89
C LEU A 58 5.12 -9.31 3.43
N PHE A 59 3.81 -9.39 3.19
CA PHE A 59 3.16 -10.63 2.75
C PHE A 59 3.59 -11.04 1.35
N MET A 60 3.75 -10.09 0.42
CA MET A 60 4.32 -10.36 -0.89
C MET A 60 5.75 -10.92 -0.78
N ALA A 61 6.58 -10.35 0.10
CA ALA A 61 7.93 -10.85 0.34
C ALA A 61 7.96 -12.30 0.82
N ILE A 62 7.02 -12.66 1.71
CA ILE A 62 6.89 -14.01 2.26
C ILE A 62 6.39 -14.97 1.17
N ALA A 63 5.31 -14.60 0.47
CA ALA A 63 4.65 -15.44 -0.53
C ALA A 63 5.48 -15.64 -1.81
N SER A 64 6.45 -14.77 -2.08
CA SER A 64 7.31 -14.87 -3.27
C SER A 64 8.62 -15.63 -3.05
N ARG A 65 8.91 -16.09 -1.82
CA ARG A 65 10.13 -16.89 -1.55
C ARG A 65 10.04 -18.25 -2.25
N GLY A 66 10.94 -18.48 -3.19
CA GLY A 66 11.01 -19.74 -3.94
C GLY A 66 10.04 -19.84 -5.12
N ALA A 67 9.32 -18.76 -5.44
CA ALA A 67 8.30 -18.76 -6.48
C ALA A 67 8.91 -18.76 -7.89
N THR A 68 8.63 -19.81 -8.68
CA THR A 68 9.01 -19.90 -10.11
C THR A 68 7.77 -20.06 -10.99
N GLY A 69 6.88 -19.06 -11.01
CA GLY A 69 5.68 -19.08 -11.86
C GLY A 69 4.50 -18.27 -11.30
N TRP A 70 3.32 -18.90 -11.25
CA TRP A 70 2.04 -18.31 -10.81
C TRP A 70 2.05 -17.79 -9.37
N GLU A 71 2.93 -18.32 -8.53
CA GLU A 71 3.11 -17.88 -7.14
C GLU A 71 3.59 -16.43 -7.05
N ASP A 72 4.36 -15.95 -8.03
CA ASP A 72 4.75 -14.54 -8.07
C ASP A 72 3.55 -13.63 -8.35
N LEU A 73 2.66 -14.06 -9.24
CA LEU A 73 1.39 -13.37 -9.50
C LEU A 73 0.49 -13.38 -8.26
N ALA A 74 0.39 -14.51 -7.57
CA ALA A 74 -0.36 -14.61 -6.31
C ALA A 74 0.21 -13.67 -5.25
N SER A 75 1.53 -13.57 -5.12
CA SER A 75 2.19 -12.63 -4.19
C SER A 75 1.86 -11.17 -4.51
N LEU A 76 1.77 -10.82 -5.80
CA LEU A 76 1.36 -9.50 -6.26
C LEU A 76 -0.11 -9.22 -5.94
N LEU A 77 -0.99 -10.20 -6.13
CA LEU A 77 -2.41 -10.08 -5.79
C LEU A 77 -2.61 -9.86 -4.30
N ILE A 78 -1.90 -10.59 -3.44
CA ILE A 78 -1.92 -10.39 -1.99
C ILE A 78 -1.51 -8.95 -1.62
N TYR A 79 -0.47 -8.42 -2.27
CA TYR A 79 -0.08 -7.01 -2.09
C TYR A 79 -1.21 -6.05 -2.47
N LEU A 80 -1.84 -6.25 -3.64
CA LEU A 80 -2.91 -5.39 -4.12
C LEU A 80 -4.15 -5.45 -3.23
N GLU A 81 -4.52 -6.63 -2.73
CA GLU A 81 -5.63 -6.82 -1.80
C GLU A 81 -5.38 -6.10 -0.48
N LEU A 82 -4.19 -6.26 0.12
CA LEU A 82 -3.85 -5.59 1.38
C LEU A 82 -3.79 -4.07 1.22
N LEU A 83 -3.30 -3.59 0.08
CA LEU A 83 -3.33 -2.16 -0.25
C LEU A 83 -4.78 -1.66 -0.41
N ALA A 84 -5.65 -2.42 -1.08
CA ALA A 84 -7.05 -2.08 -1.27
C ALA A 84 -7.84 -2.09 0.05
N ILE A 85 -7.57 -3.04 0.95
CA ILE A 85 -8.14 -3.08 2.30
C ILE A 85 -7.70 -1.84 3.10
N GLY A 86 -6.40 -1.51 3.07
CA GLY A 86 -5.88 -0.29 3.72
C GLY A 86 -6.55 0.98 3.21
N PHE A 87 -6.73 1.09 1.88
CA PHE A 87 -7.47 2.18 1.26
C PHE A 87 -8.92 2.24 1.73
N GLY A 88 -9.65 1.12 1.64
CA GLY A 88 -11.07 1.02 2.01
C GLY A 88 -11.31 1.38 3.48
N LEU A 89 -10.52 0.83 4.41
CA LEU A 89 -10.60 1.16 5.83
C LEU A 89 -10.35 2.66 6.08
N GLY A 90 -9.33 3.20 5.41
CA GLY A 90 -9.01 4.62 5.47
C GLY A 90 -10.18 5.52 5.07
N VAL A 91 -10.78 5.23 3.91
CA VAL A 91 -11.94 5.97 3.39
C VAL A 91 -13.13 5.86 4.34
N VAL A 92 -13.43 4.66 4.85
CA VAL A 92 -14.55 4.44 5.78
C VAL A 92 -14.36 5.25 7.06
N ILE A 93 -13.14 5.26 7.63
CA ILE A 93 -12.86 6.00 8.86
C ILE A 93 -12.98 7.50 8.64
N ASP A 94 -12.38 8.05 7.59
CA ASP A 94 -12.46 9.48 7.31
C ASP A 94 -13.89 9.92 6.97
N LEU A 95 -14.63 9.11 6.21
CA LEU A 95 -16.04 9.38 5.90
C LEU A 95 -16.93 9.35 7.15
N ALA A 96 -16.76 8.35 8.01
CA ALA A 96 -17.50 8.26 9.27
C ALA A 96 -17.25 9.48 10.16
N ARG A 97 -16.00 9.95 10.26
CA ARG A 97 -15.64 11.16 11.02
C ARG A 97 -16.26 12.43 10.43
N LEU A 98 -16.27 12.55 9.11
CA LEU A 98 -16.93 13.66 8.42
C LEU A 98 -18.43 13.68 8.70
N ILE A 99 -19.09 12.52 8.64
CA ILE A 99 -20.53 12.40 8.95
C ILE A 99 -20.81 12.77 10.41
N VAL A 100 -20.06 12.21 11.38
CA VAL A 100 -20.25 12.49 12.81
C VAL A 100 -19.98 13.95 13.14
N SER A 101 -18.92 14.55 12.58
CA SER A 101 -18.60 15.96 12.82
C SER A 101 -19.66 16.90 12.25
N LYS A 102 -20.25 16.57 11.09
CA LYS A 102 -21.33 17.35 10.49
C LYS A 102 -22.65 17.20 11.25
N ALA A 103 -22.93 16.01 11.78
CA ALA A 103 -24.10 15.76 12.61
C ALA A 103 -24.05 16.57 13.92
N ARG A 104 -22.88 16.64 14.57
CA ARG A 104 -22.70 17.45 15.80
C ARG A 104 -22.94 18.94 15.55
N ARG A 105 -22.45 19.49 14.44
CA ARG A 105 -22.62 20.92 14.09
C ARG A 105 -24.04 21.34 13.70
N ARG A 106 -24.97 20.40 13.50
CA ARG A 106 -26.38 20.69 13.18
C ARG A 106 -27.31 20.59 14.39
N GLY A 107 -26.81 20.12 15.53
CA GLY A 107 -27.58 19.98 16.77
C GLY A 107 -27.42 21.15 17.75
N ASP A 108 -26.56 22.12 17.41
CA ASP A 108 -26.40 23.42 18.07
C ASP A 108 -27.13 24.49 17.27
#